data_AF-A0A1I5TL85-F1
#
_entry.id   AF-A0A1I5TL85-F1
#
_cell.length_a   1.000
_cell.length_b   1.000
_cell.length_c   1.000
_cell.angle_alpha   90.00
_cell.angle_beta   90.00
_cell.angle_gamma   90.00
#
_symmetry.space_group_name_H-M   'P 1'
#
loop_
_entity.id
_entity.type
_entity.pdbx_description
1 polymer ?
#
loop_
_entity_poly.entity_id
_entity_poly.type
_entity_poly.pdbx_seq_one_letter_code
_entity_poly.pdbx_strand_id
1 'polypeptide(L)'
;MRTRIVLRRDSGFMDFTRRYKVVIDGEEAGTIGNGGRFETEVEAGAHTLQLRIDWCSSNLLEFFAPEGGQLGLECGSNLRGRHIWKASRLLDEAPEAWIWLRLAA
;
A
#
# COMPACT_ATOMS: atom_id res chain seq x y z
N MET A 1 17.85 11.96 -10.51
CA MET A 1 18.12 12.11 -9.06
C MET A 1 17.05 11.32 -8.36
N ARG A 2 17.37 10.59 -7.28
CA ARG A 2 16.43 9.65 -6.68
C ARG A 2 15.80 10.18 -5.40
N THR A 3 14.61 9.68 -5.13
CA THR A 3 13.84 9.92 -3.91
C THR A 3 13.65 8.60 -3.20
N ARG A 4 13.91 8.59 -1.89
CA ARG A 4 13.68 7.40 -1.06
C ARG A 4 12.21 7.32 -0.66
N ILE A 5 11.57 6.22 -1.00
CA ILE A 5 10.20 5.90 -0.59
C ILE A 5 10.24 5.04 0.66
N VAL A 6 9.52 5.43 1.70
CA VAL A 6 9.38 4.67 2.95
C VAL A 6 7.91 4.38 3.21
N LEU A 7 7.50 3.15 2.93
CA LEU A 7 6.14 2.68 3.19
C LEU A 7 6.09 1.93 4.52
N ARG A 8 5.16 2.33 5.40
CA ARG A 8 4.84 1.63 6.63
C ARG A 8 3.49 0.95 6.53
N ARG A 9 3.41 -0.30 6.97
CA ARG A 9 2.16 -1.03 7.08
C ARG A 9 1.72 -1.07 8.52
N ASP A 10 0.52 -0.60 8.79
CA ASP A 10 -0.14 -0.77 10.08
C ASP A 10 -0.36 -2.27 10.39
N SER A 11 -0.36 -2.62 11.67
CA SER A 11 -0.53 -4.00 12.15
C SER A 11 -2.01 -4.36 12.24
N GLY A 12 -2.46 -5.45 11.64
CA GLY A 12 -3.88 -5.86 11.64
C GLY A 12 -4.06 -7.37 11.62
N PHE A 13 -5.18 -7.85 12.19
CA PHE A 13 -5.44 -9.28 12.38
C PHE A 13 -5.84 -10.00 11.08
N MET A 14 -6.65 -9.37 10.23
CA MET A 14 -7.29 -10.07 9.11
C MET A 14 -6.29 -10.52 8.03
N ASP A 15 -5.34 -9.64 7.71
CA ASP A 15 -4.30 -9.90 6.71
C ASP A 15 -2.95 -10.19 7.36
N PHE A 16 -2.93 -10.64 8.62
CA PHE A 16 -1.71 -10.74 9.44
C PHE A 16 -0.63 -11.62 8.80
N THR A 17 -1.04 -12.77 8.26
CA THR A 17 -0.12 -13.74 7.64
C THR A 17 0.19 -13.41 6.19
N ARG A 18 -0.51 -12.44 5.60
CA ARG A 18 -0.42 -12.11 4.18
C ARG A 18 0.54 -10.96 3.96
N ARG A 19 1.40 -11.08 2.95
CA ARG A 19 2.26 -9.99 2.47
C ARG A 19 1.53 -9.22 1.37
N TYR A 20 1.59 -7.90 1.41
CA TYR A 20 1.11 -7.07 0.31
C TYR A 20 2.23 -6.92 -0.71
N LYS A 21 1.90 -7.09 -1.98
CA LYS A 21 2.78 -6.73 -3.09
C LYS A 21 2.77 -5.21 -3.25
N VAL A 22 3.96 -4.63 -3.33
CA VAL A 22 4.15 -3.20 -3.60
C VAL A 22 4.38 -3.04 -5.09
N VAL A 23 3.48 -2.33 -5.76
CA VAL A 23 3.54 -2.06 -7.19
C VAL A 23 3.78 -0.57 -7.39
N ILE A 24 4.86 -0.22 -8.07
CA ILE A 24 5.21 1.17 -8.42
C ILE A 24 5.25 1.26 -9.94
N ASP A 25 4.51 2.22 -10.51
CA ASP A 25 4.43 2.43 -11.97
C ASP A 25 4.03 1.18 -12.76
N GLY A 26 3.22 0.31 -12.13
CA GLY A 26 2.78 -0.95 -12.73
C GLY A 26 3.74 -2.13 -12.53
N GLU A 27 4.93 -1.92 -11.98
CA GLU A 27 5.95 -2.95 -11.75
C GLU A 27 6.02 -3.37 -10.28
N GLU A 28 6.21 -4.67 -10.01
CA GLU A 28 6.35 -5.19 -8.65
C GLU A 28 7.72 -4.81 -8.07
N ALA A 29 7.72 -3.86 -7.12
CA ALA A 29 8.92 -3.36 -6.46
C ALA A 29 9.31 -4.20 -5.22
N GLY A 30 8.40 -5.02 -4.71
CA GLY A 30 8.66 -5.92 -3.58
C GLY A 30 7.41 -6.25 -2.78
N THR A 31 7.59 -6.64 -1.51
CA THR A 31 6.48 -6.99 -0.63
C THR A 31 6.64 -6.43 0.79
N ILE A 32 5.51 -6.20 1.47
CA ILE A 32 5.47 -5.71 2.85
C ILE A 32 4.60 -6.61 3.74
N GLY A 33 5.21 -7.13 4.81
CA GLY A 33 4.53 -7.92 5.83
C GLY A 33 3.76 -7.07 6.83
N ASN A 34 2.93 -7.72 7.65
CA ASN A 34 2.14 -7.06 8.69
C ASN A 34 3.03 -6.28 9.68
N GLY A 35 2.66 -5.04 10.01
CA GLY A 35 3.47 -4.16 10.87
C GLY A 35 4.82 -3.76 10.25
N GLY A 36 5.05 -4.11 8.98
CA GLY A 36 6.35 -4.01 8.34
C GLY A 36 6.69 -2.61 7.83
N ARG A 37 7.91 -2.51 7.32
CA ARG A 37 8.45 -1.34 6.64
C ARG A 37 9.06 -1.80 5.32
N PHE A 38 8.69 -1.13 4.24
CA PHE A 38 9.26 -1.32 2.91
C PHE A 38 9.95 -0.03 2.49
N GLU A 39 11.11 -0.17 1.85
CA GLU A 39 11.88 0.97 1.37
C GLU A 39 12.39 0.68 -0.03
N THR A 40 12.34 1.69 -0.89
CA THR A 40 12.92 1.65 -2.22
C THR A 40 13.30 3.06 -2.66
N GLU A 41 14.00 3.17 -3.79
CA GLU A 41 14.27 4.43 -4.45
C GLU A 41 13.52 4.51 -5.77
N VAL A 42 12.97 5.68 -6.07
CA VAL A 42 12.38 6.02 -7.37
C VAL A 42 13.08 7.24 -7.95
N GLU A 43 13.02 7.43 -9.25
CA GLU A 43 13.47 8.71 -9.83
C GLU A 43 12.58 9.86 -9.36
N ALA A 44 13.07 11.09 -9.48
CA ALA A 44 12.25 12.26 -9.19
C ALA A 44 11.19 12.45 -10.28
N GLY A 45 9.98 12.83 -9.90
CA GLY A 45 8.87 13.03 -10.84
C GLY A 45 7.54 12.48 -10.35
N ALA A 46 6.60 12.30 -11.29
CA ALA A 46 5.29 11.74 -11.00
C ALA A 46 5.34 10.21 -11.04
N HIS A 47 4.78 9.58 -10.02
CA HIS A 47 4.76 8.12 -9.87
C HIS A 47 3.39 7.66 -9.37
N THR A 48 3.15 6.37 -9.55
CA THR A 48 1.97 5.69 -9.01
C THR A 48 2.37 4.58 -8.07
N LEU A 49 1.62 4.40 -6.98
CA LEU A 49 1.78 3.27 -6.06
C LEU A 49 0.44 2.57 -5.85
N GLN A 50 0.47 1.25 -5.92
CA GLN A 50 -0.65 0.40 -5.55
C GLN A 50 -0.17 -0.79 -4.73
N LEU A 51 -0.97 -1.20 -3.75
CA LEU A 51 -0.75 -2.43 -3.00
C LEU A 51 -1.70 -3.52 -3.49
N ARG A 52 -1.22 -4.76 -3.57
CA ARG A 52 -2.03 -5.91 -3.98
C ARG A 52 -1.92 -7.07 -3.01
N ILE A 53 -3.02 -7.80 -2.85
CA ILE A 53 -3.11 -9.04 -2.08
C ILE A 53 -4.12 -9.95 -2.76
N ASP A 54 -3.70 -11.14 -3.18
CA ASP A 54 -4.56 -12.08 -3.91
C ASP A 54 -5.30 -11.37 -5.08
N TRP A 55 -6.64 -11.35 -5.09
CA TRP A 55 -7.46 -10.64 -6.09
C TRP A 55 -7.92 -9.24 -5.63
N CYS A 56 -7.42 -8.75 -4.50
CA CYS A 56 -7.73 -7.45 -3.92
C CYS A 56 -6.56 -6.46 -4.04
N SER A 57 -6.85 -5.17 -3.90
CA SER A 57 -5.83 -4.12 -3.95
C SER A 57 -6.14 -2.95 -3.02
N SER A 58 -5.25 -1.97 -3.04
CA SER A 58 -5.54 -0.61 -2.59
C SER A 58 -6.07 0.27 -3.71
N ASN A 59 -6.48 1.48 -3.32
CA ASN A 59 -6.54 2.61 -4.23
C ASN A 59 -5.20 2.80 -4.96
N LEU A 60 -5.26 3.28 -6.20
CA LEU A 60 -4.10 3.77 -6.92
C LEU A 60 -3.75 5.14 -6.35
N LEU A 61 -2.54 5.29 -5.81
CA LEU A 61 -2.06 6.55 -5.26
C LEU A 61 -1.09 7.20 -6.24
N GLU A 62 -1.47 8.35 -6.76
CA GLU A 62 -0.57 9.22 -7.52
C GLU A 62 0.20 10.11 -6.55
N PHE A 63 1.52 10.24 -6.74
CA PHE A 63 2.37 11.08 -5.91
C PHE A 63 3.52 11.68 -6.70
N PHE A 64 4.08 12.78 -6.19
CA PHE A 64 5.27 13.42 -6.74
C PHE A 64 6.47 13.14 -5.84
N ALA A 65 7.52 12.54 -6.41
CA ALA A 65 8.78 12.24 -5.75
C ALA A 65 9.74 13.45 -5.88
N PRO A 66 10.04 14.20 -4.79
CA PRO A 66 10.93 15.34 -4.84
C PRO A 66 12.39 14.93 -5.01
N GLU A 67 13.17 15.68 -5.79
CA GLU A 67 14.61 15.44 -5.97
C GLU A 67 15.35 15.40 -4.61
N GLY A 68 16.10 14.32 -4.37
CA GLY A 68 17.02 14.23 -3.22
C GLY A 68 16.36 14.12 -1.84
N GLY A 69 15.10 13.69 -1.78
CA GLY A 69 14.33 13.62 -0.52
C GLY A 69 13.95 12.22 -0.07
N GLN A 70 13.13 12.19 0.99
CA GLN A 70 12.41 11.01 1.45
C GLN A 70 10.91 11.29 1.46
N LEU A 71 10.11 10.37 0.94
CA LEU A 71 8.65 10.42 1.00
C LEU A 71 8.12 9.28 1.88
N GLY A 72 7.34 9.64 2.90
CA GLY A 72 6.68 8.68 3.78
C GLY A 72 5.30 8.29 3.26
N LEU A 73 4.98 7.01 3.29
CA LEU A 73 3.65 6.49 2.98
C LEU A 73 3.18 5.52 4.07
N GLU A 74 1.87 5.39 4.17
CA GLU A 74 1.21 4.49 5.12
C GLU A 74 0.14 3.65 4.43
N CYS A 75 0.00 2.41 4.88
CA CYS A 75 -1.03 1.50 4.42
C CYS A 75 -1.57 0.58 5.53
N GLY A 76 -2.72 -0.02 5.27
CA GLY A 76 -3.31 -1.01 6.16
C GLY A 76 -4.58 -1.63 5.60
N SER A 77 -5.18 -2.57 6.33
CA SER A 77 -6.44 -3.21 5.95
C SER A 77 -7.64 -2.34 6.36
N ASN A 78 -8.65 -2.25 5.49
CA ASN A 78 -9.95 -1.68 5.83
C ASN A 78 -10.84 -2.65 6.64
N LEU A 79 -10.49 -3.93 6.70
CA LEU A 79 -11.21 -4.95 7.46
C LEU A 79 -10.76 -4.98 8.93
N ARG A 80 -11.22 -3.99 9.70
CA ARG A 80 -10.91 -3.88 11.13
C ARG A 80 -12.15 -3.83 12.00
N GLY A 81 -12.02 -4.44 13.17
CA GLY A 81 -13.04 -4.44 14.22
C GLY A 81 -14.40 -4.87 13.68
N ARG A 82 -15.37 -3.98 13.79
CA ARG A 82 -16.72 -4.27 13.34
C ARG A 82 -16.81 -4.41 11.80
N HIS A 83 -15.91 -3.83 11.02
CA HIS A 83 -16.01 -3.85 9.56
C HIS A 83 -15.69 -5.21 8.91
N ILE A 84 -15.26 -6.18 9.72
CA ILE A 84 -14.97 -7.56 9.31
C ILE A 84 -16.18 -8.24 8.66
N TRP A 85 -17.40 -7.97 9.14
CA TRP A 85 -18.62 -8.57 8.55
C TRP A 85 -18.91 -8.07 7.13
N LYS A 86 -18.24 -7.00 6.66
CA LYS A 86 -18.33 -6.53 5.27
C LYS A 86 -17.31 -7.20 4.35
N ALA A 87 -16.53 -8.16 4.82
CA ALA A 87 -15.46 -8.79 4.04
C ALA A 87 -15.96 -9.40 2.73
N SER A 88 -17.07 -10.15 2.74
CA SER A 88 -17.67 -10.70 1.51
C SER A 88 -18.04 -9.60 0.52
N ARG A 89 -18.71 -8.56 1.01
CA ARG A 89 -19.12 -7.41 0.19
C ARG A 89 -17.93 -6.68 -0.44
N LEU A 90 -16.86 -6.47 0.33
CA LEU A 90 -15.62 -5.87 -0.18
C LEU A 90 -14.94 -6.78 -1.22
N LEU A 91 -14.98 -8.10 -1.01
CA LEU A 91 -14.47 -9.08 -1.96
C LEU A 91 -15.19 -9.00 -3.32
N ASP A 92 -16.52 -8.87 -3.27
CA ASP A 92 -17.39 -8.99 -4.44
C ASP A 92 -17.61 -7.65 -5.16
N GLU A 93 -17.72 -6.53 -4.42
CA GLU A 93 -18.15 -5.23 -4.97
C GLU A 93 -17.01 -4.21 -5.10
N ALA A 94 -15.97 -4.27 -4.25
CA ALA A 94 -14.91 -3.25 -4.20
C ALA A 94 -13.57 -3.83 -3.73
N PRO A 95 -12.99 -4.81 -4.45
CA PRO A 95 -11.73 -5.46 -4.08
C PRO A 95 -10.55 -4.48 -3.99
N GLU A 96 -10.63 -3.35 -4.69
CA GLU A 96 -9.66 -2.26 -4.64
C GLU A 96 -9.70 -1.42 -3.37
N ALA A 97 -10.75 -1.56 -2.56
CA ALA A 97 -10.91 -0.90 -1.28
C ALA A 97 -10.51 -1.81 -0.10
N TRP A 98 -9.90 -2.97 -0.35
CA TRP A 98 -9.45 -3.86 0.72
C TRP A 98 -8.33 -3.26 1.55
N ILE A 99 -7.36 -2.65 0.87
CA ILE A 99 -6.20 -1.99 1.47
C ILE A 99 -6.41 -0.48 1.33
N TRP A 100 -6.20 0.29 2.40
CA TRP A 100 -6.06 1.74 2.27
C TRP A 100 -4.59 2.10 2.09
N LEU A 101 -4.31 3.11 1.28
CA LEU A 101 -2.98 3.63 0.99
C LEU A 101 -3.01 5.15 0.89
N ARG A 102 -2.07 5.83 1.55
CA ARG A 102 -1.95 7.29 1.57
C ARG A 102 -0.53 7.77 1.85
N LEU A 103 -0.27 9.05 1.61
CA LEU A 103 0.92 9.74 2.10
C LEU A 103 0.89 9.80 3.64
N ALA A 104 2.06 9.64 4.26
CA ALA A 104 2.22 9.90 5.69
C ALA A 104 2.08 11.41 5.94
N ALA A 105 1.27 11.78 6.93
CA ALA A 105 1.13 13.17 7.37
C ALA A 105 2.31 13.61 8.25
#